data_AF-F0Y9J3-F1
#
_entry.id   AF-F0Y9J3-F1
#
_cell.length_a   1.000
_cell.length_b   1.000
_cell.length_c   1.000
_cell.angle_alpha   90.00
_cell.angle_beta   90.00
_cell.angle_gamma   90.00
#
_symmetry.space_group_name_H-M   'P 1'
#
loop_
_entity.id
_entity.type
_entity.pdbx_description
1 polymer ?
#
loop_
_entity_poly.entity_id
_entity_poly.type
_entity_poly.pdbx_seq_one_letter_code
_entity_poly.pdbx_strand_id
1 'polypeptide(L)' 'MDETGAADVAEFCRREVEPVNHECEQVQIIALTEMLEIPVAIEYLDGSGTPSKLVFPEGASPVVNLLYRPGHYDILYEE' A
#
# COMPACT_ATOMS: atom_id res chain seq x y z
N MET A 1 24.34 -6.78 -22.98
CA MET A 1 23.05 -6.29 -23.52
C MET A 1 22.02 -6.96 -22.63
N ASP A 2 21.70 -6.32 -21.50
CA ASP A 2 20.66 -6.77 -20.57
C ASP A 2 19.44 -5.89 -20.86
N GLU A 3 18.48 -6.47 -21.57
CA GLU A 3 17.35 -5.81 -22.20
C GLU A 3 16.08 -5.89 -21.33
N THR A 4 16.11 -5.34 -20.12
CA THR A 4 14.87 -5.00 -19.41
C THR A 4 15.16 -3.97 -18.32
N GLY A 5 14.66 -2.75 -18.51
CA GLY A 5 14.80 -1.64 -17.57
C GLY A 5 13.95 -1.82 -16.31
N ALA A 6 14.05 -2.97 -15.64
CA ALA A 6 13.57 -3.15 -14.29
C ALA A 6 14.71 -2.74 -13.36
N ALA A 7 14.52 -1.67 -12.59
CA ALA A 7 15.43 -1.37 -11.49
C ALA A 7 15.53 -2.61 -10.59
N ASP A 8 16.75 -2.98 -10.18
CA ASP A 8 16.97 -4.06 -9.23
C ASP A 8 16.20 -3.78 -7.93
N VAL A 9 15.71 -4.81 -7.24
CA VAL A 9 14.93 -4.64 -5.99
C VAL A 9 15.70 -3.80 -4.97
N ALA A 10 17.02 -3.97 -4.89
CA ALA A 10 17.85 -3.17 -3.99
C ALA A 10 17.98 -1.70 -4.45
N GLU A 11 17.84 -1.41 -5.74
CA GLU A 11 17.73 -0.03 -6.23
C GLU A 11 16.36 0.57 -5.90
N PHE A 12 15.27 -0.19 -6.08
CA PHE A 12 13.93 0.23 -5.70
C PHE A 12 13.84 0.56 -4.21
N CYS A 13 14.35 -0.32 -3.33
CA CYS A 13 14.36 -0.06 -1.89
C CYS A 13 15.12 1.22 -1.54
N ARG A 14 16.32 1.41 -2.10
CA ARG A 14 17.14 2.61 -1.85
C ARG A 14 16.48 3.91 -2.31
N ARG A 15 15.66 3.87 -3.36
CA ARG A 15 15.06 5.06 -3.97
C ARG A 15 13.65 5.35 -3.48
N GLU A 16 12.85 4.32 -3.27
CA GLU A 16 11.40 4.43 -3.09
C GLU A 16 10.90 3.92 -1.73
N VAL A 17 11.78 3.37 -0.87
CA VAL A 17 11.37 2.79 0.43
C VAL A 17 12.19 3.34 1.59
N GLU A 18 13.51 3.37 1.47
CA GLU A 18 14.43 3.84 2.52
C GLU A 18 14.37 5.35 2.81
N PRO A 19 14.13 6.24 1.82
CA PRO A 19 14.06 7.67 2.10
C PRO A 19 12.87 8.06 2.99
N VAL A 20 13.12 8.97 3.94
CA VAL A 20 12.09 9.48 4.85
C VAL A 20 11.21 10.51 4.12
N ASN A 21 9.91 10.52 4.45
CA ASN A 21 8.89 11.35 3.80
C ASN A 21 8.69 11.04 2.31
N HIS A 22 9.03 9.81 1.88
CA HIS A 22 8.72 9.33 0.55
C HIS A 22 7.31 8.73 0.51
N GLU A 23 6.64 8.86 -0.63
CA GLU A 23 5.29 8.32 -0.80
C GLU A 23 5.33 6.79 -0.90
N CYS A 24 4.37 6.14 -0.23
CA CYS A 24 4.19 4.70 -0.32
C CYS A 24 3.14 4.37 -1.38
N GLU A 25 3.48 3.43 -2.26
CA GLU A 25 2.54 2.82 -3.19
C GLU A 25 2.16 1.40 -2.72
N GLN A 26 1.41 0.69 -3.57
CA GLN A 26 0.88 -0.64 -3.27
C GLN A 26 1.97 -1.67 -2.93
N VAL A 27 3.16 -1.59 -3.53
CA VAL A 27 4.26 -2.55 -3.32
C VAL A 27 4.75 -2.53 -1.87
N GLN A 28 4.96 -1.32 -1.31
CA GLN A 28 5.41 -1.15 0.07
C GLN A 28 4.35 -1.63 1.07
N ILE A 29 3.08 -1.36 0.77
CA ILE A 29 1.95 -1.84 1.59
C ILE A 29 1.92 -3.36 1.64
N ILE A 30 1.98 -4.03 0.48
CA ILE A 30 1.98 -5.51 0.41
C ILE A 30 3.17 -6.07 1.19
N ALA A 31 4.37 -5.56 0.93
CA ALA A 31 5.58 -6.04 1.58
C ALA A 31 5.51 -5.91 3.11
N LEU A 32 5.01 -4.79 3.62
CA LEU A 32 4.89 -4.56 5.07
C LEU A 32 3.79 -5.43 5.70
N THR A 33 2.64 -5.55 5.03
CA THR A 33 1.49 -6.36 5.46
C THR A 33 1.87 -7.83 5.56
N GLU A 34 2.59 -8.35 4.56
CA GLU A 34 3.07 -9.74 4.55
C GLU A 34 4.17 -9.97 5.60
N MET A 35 5.10 -9.03 5.78
CA MET A 35 6.19 -9.17 6.75
C MET A 35 5.72 -9.12 8.20
N LEU A 36 4.72 -8.29 8.50
CA LEU A 36 4.17 -8.15 9.86
C LEU A 36 3.04 -9.13 10.16
N GLU A 37 2.54 -9.86 9.15
CA GLU A 37 1.37 -10.74 9.27
C GLU A 37 0.11 -10.00 9.78
N ILE A 38 -0.05 -8.73 9.40
CA ILE A 38 -1.16 -7.87 9.80
C ILE A 38 -1.99 -7.56 8.55
N PRO A 39 -3.17 -8.21 8.36
CA PRO A 39 -4.03 -7.91 7.22
C PRO A 39 -4.60 -6.49 7.26
N VAL A 40 -4.50 -5.77 6.14
CA VAL A 40 -4.94 -4.37 6.00
C VAL A 40 -6.00 -4.27 4.91
N ALA A 41 -7.06 -3.52 5.17
CA ALA A 41 -7.98 -3.06 4.14
C ALA A 41 -7.76 -1.58 3.83
N ILE A 42 -7.84 -1.22 2.55
CA ILE A 42 -7.72 0.16 2.07
C ILE A 42 -8.98 0.51 1.29
N GLU A 43 -9.66 1.56 1.74
CA GLU A 43 -10.80 2.18 1.08
C GLU A 43 -10.32 3.37 0.25
N TYR A 44 -10.52 3.32 -1.07
CA TYR A 44 -10.13 4.35 -2.01
C TYR A 44 -11.27 5.34 -2.23
N LEU A 45 -11.02 6.61 -1.94
CA LEU A 45 -11.92 7.70 -2.26
C LEU A 45 -11.36 8.53 -3.42
N ASP A 46 -11.79 8.20 -4.63
CA ASP A 46 -11.35 8.83 -5.89
C ASP A 46 -12.29 9.95 -6.38
N GLY A 47 -13.30 10.31 -5.57
CA GLY A 47 -14.29 11.33 -5.93
C GLY A 47 -15.42 10.84 -6.84
N SER A 48 -15.42 9.56 -7.22
CA SER A 48 -16.50 8.93 -8.01
C SER A 48 -17.80 8.71 -7.21
N GLY A 49 -17.76 8.88 -5.89
CA GLY A 49 -18.90 8.72 -4.98
C GLY A 49 -19.15 7.30 -4.51
N THR A 50 -18.43 6.29 -5.02
CA THR A 50 -18.45 4.92 -4.51
C THR A 50 -17.05 4.50 -4.07
N PRO A 51 -16.78 4.33 -2.76
CA PRO A 51 -15.46 3.91 -2.32
C PRO A 51 -15.16 2.48 -2.77
N SER A 52 -13.93 2.25 -3.24
CA SER A 52 -13.46 0.91 -3.61
C SER A 52 -12.62 0.32 -2.49
N LYS A 53 -12.90 -0.91 -2.06
CA LYS A 53 -12.15 -1.59 -0.99
C LYS A 53 -11.16 -2.61 -1.57
N LEU A 54 -9.89 -2.49 -1.21
CA LEU A 54 -8.86 -3.50 -1.45
C LEU A 54 -8.44 -4.12 -0.10
N VAL A 55 -8.17 -5.42 -0.09
CA VAL A 55 -7.74 -6.15 1.11
C VAL A 55 -6.41 -6.82 0.81
N PHE A 56 -5.45 -6.64 1.72
CA PHE A 56 -4.11 -7.19 1.65
C PHE A 56 -3.86 -8.06 2.89
N PRO A 57 -3.44 -9.34 2.73
CA PRO A 57 -3.50 -10.11 1.49
C PRO A 57 -4.95 -10.39 1.05
N GLU A 58 -5.16 -10.69 -0.23
CA GLU A 58 -6.50 -10.93 -0.79
C GLU A 58 -7.20 -12.09 -0.05
N GLY A 59 -8.47 -11.88 0.33
CA GLY A 59 -9.27 -12.87 1.05
C GLY A 59 -8.99 -12.97 2.55
N ALA A 60 -8.04 -12.21 3.11
CA ALA A 60 -7.83 -12.16 4.55
C ALA A 60 -8.93 -11.35 5.25
N SER A 61 -9.06 -11.55 6.57
CA SER A 61 -9.88 -10.69 7.43
C SER A 61 -9.02 -9.51 7.91
N PRO A 62 -9.25 -8.28 7.41
CA PRO A 62 -8.47 -7.12 7.79
C PRO A 62 -8.64 -6.80 9.27
N VAL A 63 -7.54 -6.44 9.94
CA VAL A 63 -7.53 -5.97 11.33
C VAL A 63 -7.26 -4.46 11.43
N VAL A 64 -6.79 -3.86 10.34
CA VAL A 64 -6.62 -2.41 10.18
C VAL A 64 -7.39 -1.97 8.93
N ASN A 65 -8.21 -0.93 9.06
CA ASN A 65 -8.87 -0.27 7.94
C ASN A 65 -8.23 1.09 7.71
N LEU A 66 -7.81 1.37 6.48
CA LEU A 66 -7.23 2.63 6.05
C LEU A 66 -8.13 3.29 5.01
N LEU A 67 -8.21 4.62 5.03
CA LEU A 67 -8.79 5.43 3.97
C LEU A 67 -7.66 6.03 3.15
N TYR A 68 -7.63 5.74 1.86
CA TYR A 68 -6.76 6.42 0.91
C TYR A 68 -7.48 7.58 0.22
N ARG A 69 -6.90 8.76 0.34
CA ARG A 69 -7.18 9.96 -0.45
C ARG A 69 -5.90 10.32 -1.22
N PRO A 70 -5.95 11.01 -2.36
CA PRO A 70 -4.74 11.35 -3.13
C PRO A 70 -3.63 11.95 -2.24
N GLY A 71 -2.54 11.22 -2.04
CA GLY A 71 -1.39 11.61 -1.22
C GLY A 71 -1.56 11.47 0.31
N HIS A 72 -2.62 10.83 0.82
CA HIS A 72 -2.88 10.74 2.26
C HIS A 72 -3.58 9.43 2.67
N TYR A 73 -3.10 8.84 3.77
CA TYR A 73 -3.75 7.70 4.42
C TYR A 73 -4.27 8.11 5.82
N ASP A 74 -5.53 7.79 6.10
CA ASP A 74 -6.14 7.93 7.42
C ASP A 74 -6.52 6.56 7.99
N ILE A 75 -6.63 6.44 9.31
CA ILE A 75 -7.11 5.21 9.96
C ILE A 75 -8.64 5.30 10.11
N LEU A 76 -9.34 4.25 9.69
CA LEU A 76 -10.77 4.09 9.89
C LEU A 76 -11.04 3.15 11.07
N TYR A 77 -11.99 3.55 11.91
CA TYR A 77 -12.50 2.73 13.00
C TYR A 77 -13.94 2.35 12.69
N GLU A 78 -14.26 1.07 12.87
CA GLU A 78 -15.63 0.59 12.81
C GLU A 78 -16.39 1.05 14.07
N GLU A 79 -17.69 1.34 13.95
CA GLU A 79 -18.57 1.67 15.08
C GLU A 79 -18.88 0.45 15.96
#